data_AF-A0A969JDV5-F1
#
_entry.id   AF-A0A969JDV5-F1
#
_cell.length_a   1.000
_cell.length_b   1.000
_cell.length_c   1.000
_cell.angle_alpha   90.00
_cell.angle_beta   90.00
_cell.angle_gamma   90.00
#
_symmetry.space_group_name_H-M   'P 1'
#
loop_
_entity.id
_entity.type
_entity.pdbx_description
1 polymer ?
#
loop_
_entity_poly.entity_id
_entity_poly.type
_entity_poly.pdbx_seq_one_letter_code
_entity_poly.pdbx_strand_id
1 'polypeptide(L)'
;MQSLAQVGGVFLIFVLTPLLGALPLTRWLVQALTGKRLEQLGTGNVGVSAAFYHGGPKVGVPAVLIEAGKGVAAVLLARAFFPLSSAGGSEWELIALIGLVMGRFWAGQGAGMTNAVWGVMAHDWVAAALVFVLSGISFTIFRQQKQGRTVSLVLMALILWLRQPGDEAHGLAAVGLAGLLYWITKQMPDDLDLPQQKAQKGSSKMFKLFRGDRALIPLTKPLDPSKVGNKAASLATLKSQGYPVPAGWVLPPGDDPRGFGQSGTARC
;
A
#
# COMPACT_ATOMS: atom_id res chain seq x y z
N MET A 1 -28.76 -24.73 -19.80
CA MET A 1 -28.98 -23.52 -18.98
C MET A 1 -27.70 -23.02 -18.29
N GLN A 2 -26.83 -23.90 -17.78
CA GLN A 2 -25.58 -23.49 -17.11
C GLN A 2 -24.59 -22.73 -18.03
N SER A 3 -24.46 -23.10 -19.32
CA SER A 3 -23.56 -22.40 -20.25
C SER A 3 -23.99 -20.96 -20.57
N LEU A 4 -25.29 -20.69 -20.70
CA LEU A 4 -25.81 -19.34 -20.95
C LEU A 4 -25.59 -18.42 -19.73
N ALA A 5 -25.76 -18.97 -18.52
CA ALA A 5 -25.47 -18.27 -17.28
C ALA A 5 -23.97 -17.98 -17.12
N GLN A 6 -23.09 -18.90 -17.52
CA GLN A 6 -21.64 -18.71 -17.50
C GLN A 6 -21.19 -17.67 -18.53
N VAL A 7 -21.69 -17.70 -19.77
CA VAL A 7 -21.38 -16.68 -20.80
C VAL A 7 -21.86 -15.30 -20.35
N GLY A 8 -23.07 -15.21 -19.78
CA GLY A 8 -23.57 -13.99 -19.16
C GLY A 8 -22.69 -13.55 -17.98
N GLY A 9 -22.25 -14.49 -17.15
CA GLY A 9 -21.34 -14.27 -16.03
C GLY A 9 -19.99 -13.68 -16.45
N VAL A 10 -19.39 -14.19 -17.54
CA VAL A 10 -18.14 -13.65 -18.10
C VAL A 10 -18.34 -12.18 -18.47
N PHE A 11 -19.38 -11.90 -19.26
CA PHE A 11 -19.69 -10.52 -19.67
C PHE A 11 -19.92 -9.60 -18.46
N LEU A 12 -20.69 -10.08 -17.47
CA LEU A 12 -20.96 -9.31 -16.26
C LEU A 12 -19.70 -9.07 -15.44
N ILE A 13 -18.78 -10.02 -15.31
CA ILE A 13 -17.51 -9.79 -14.61
C ILE A 13 -16.70 -8.72 -15.34
N PHE A 14 -16.50 -8.86 -16.66
CA PHE A 14 -15.69 -7.92 -17.44
C PHE A 14 -16.29 -6.51 -17.54
N VAL A 15 -17.61 -6.36 -17.35
CA VAL A 15 -18.27 -5.05 -17.38
C VAL A 15 -18.50 -4.49 -15.98
N LEU A 16 -19.13 -5.25 -15.08
CA LEU A 16 -19.52 -4.74 -13.76
C LEU A 16 -18.31 -4.55 -12.84
N THR A 17 -17.29 -5.41 -12.88
CA THR A 17 -16.17 -5.29 -11.94
C THR A 17 -15.30 -4.06 -12.22
N PRO A 18 -14.94 -3.72 -13.48
CA PRO A 18 -14.27 -2.46 -13.76
C PRO A 18 -15.16 -1.24 -13.48
N LEU A 19 -16.47 -1.30 -13.75
CA LEU A 19 -17.39 -0.21 -13.41
C LEU A 19 -17.46 0.02 -11.90
N LEU A 20 -17.55 -1.04 -11.10
CA LEU A 20 -17.49 -0.97 -9.64
C LEU A 20 -16.17 -0.33 -9.18
N GLY A 21 -15.06 -0.68 -9.83
CA GLY A 21 -13.73 -0.13 -9.56
C GLY A 21 -13.64 1.36 -9.86
N ALA A 22 -14.24 1.77 -10.98
CA ALA A 22 -14.27 3.14 -11.48
C ALA A 22 -15.02 4.11 -10.56
N LEU A 23 -15.93 3.62 -9.71
CA LEU A 23 -16.69 4.46 -8.79
C LEU A 23 -15.76 5.20 -7.81
N PRO A 24 -15.69 6.55 -7.85
CA PRO A 24 -14.79 7.35 -7.04
C PRO A 24 -15.39 7.59 -5.64
N LEU A 25 -15.83 6.53 -4.95
CA LEU A 25 -16.55 6.63 -3.68
C LEU A 25 -15.71 7.33 -2.60
N THR A 26 -14.40 7.07 -2.57
CA THR A 26 -13.47 7.76 -1.67
C THR A 26 -13.43 9.27 -1.92
N ARG A 27 -13.46 9.69 -3.19
CA ARG A 27 -13.52 11.11 -3.57
C ARG A 27 -14.79 11.76 -3.06
N TRP A 28 -15.94 11.14 -3.32
CA TRP A 28 -17.23 11.67 -2.90
C TRP A 28 -17.34 11.77 -1.38
N LEU A 29 -16.85 10.74 -0.67
CA LEU A 29 -16.82 10.75 0.80
C LEU A 29 -15.98 11.92 1.34
N VAL A 30 -14.76 12.10 0.82
CA VAL A 30 -13.87 13.17 1.30
C VAL A 30 -14.45 14.54 0.97
N GLN A 31 -15.00 14.71 -0.23
CA GLN A 31 -15.65 15.95 -0.64
C GLN A 31 -16.88 16.25 0.24
N ALA A 32 -17.72 15.25 0.53
CA ALA A 32 -18.90 15.43 1.37
C ALA A 32 -18.55 15.79 2.83
N LEU A 33 -17.54 15.13 3.41
CA LEU A 33 -17.20 15.32 4.82
C LEU A 33 -16.24 16.49 5.09
N THR A 34 -15.47 16.92 4.08
CA THR A 34 -14.42 17.94 4.29
C THR A 34 -14.49 19.11 3.32
N GLY A 35 -15.32 19.04 2.27
CA GLY A 35 -15.36 20.02 1.18
C GLY A 35 -14.14 19.97 0.24
N LYS A 36 -13.14 19.13 0.52
CA LYS A 36 -11.89 19.08 -0.23
C LYS A 36 -11.99 18.19 -1.47
N ARG A 37 -11.37 18.64 -2.56
CA ARG A 37 -11.24 17.88 -3.80
C ARG A 37 -9.87 17.21 -3.84
N LEU A 38 -9.82 15.91 -3.59
CA LEU A 38 -8.56 15.14 -3.53
C LEU A 38 -7.72 15.24 -4.81
N GLU A 39 -8.36 15.30 -5.98
CA GLU A 39 -7.70 15.42 -7.29
C GLU A 39 -6.86 16.70 -7.45
N GLN A 40 -7.17 17.73 -6.66
CA GLN A 40 -6.47 19.02 -6.67
C GLN A 40 -5.46 19.14 -5.53
N LEU A 41 -5.25 18.06 -4.76
CA LEU A 41 -4.45 18.06 -3.54
C LEU A 41 -3.38 16.96 -3.57
N GLY A 42 -2.21 17.27 -2.99
CA GLY A 42 -1.15 16.29 -2.80
C GLY A 42 -0.64 15.74 -4.13
N THR A 43 -0.79 14.42 -4.31
CA THR A 43 -0.34 13.70 -5.52
C THR A 43 -1.41 13.60 -6.61
N GLY A 44 -2.64 14.06 -6.34
CA GLY A 44 -3.80 13.85 -7.22
C GLY A 44 -4.46 12.48 -7.09
N ASN A 45 -3.88 11.56 -6.29
CA ASN A 45 -4.46 10.25 -6.00
C ASN A 45 -5.75 10.40 -5.17
N VAL A 46 -6.82 9.70 -5.57
CA VAL A 46 -8.11 9.65 -4.86
C VAL A 46 -8.26 8.38 -4.01
N GLY A 47 -7.12 7.77 -3.67
CA GLY A 47 -7.02 6.58 -2.84
C GLY A 47 -7.25 6.80 -1.34
N VAL A 48 -7.25 5.69 -0.61
CA VAL A 48 -7.42 5.65 0.85
C VAL A 48 -6.31 6.44 1.56
N SER A 49 -5.07 6.36 1.06
CA SER A 49 -3.92 7.11 1.57
C SER A 49 -4.15 8.62 1.52
N ALA A 50 -4.69 9.14 0.41
CA ALA A 50 -5.05 10.54 0.26
C ALA A 50 -6.20 10.95 1.20
N ALA A 51 -7.20 10.08 1.41
CA ALA A 51 -8.28 10.31 2.36
C ALA A 51 -7.74 10.45 3.80
N PHE A 52 -6.79 9.60 4.22
CA PHE A 52 -6.11 9.75 5.51
C PHE A 52 -5.23 10.99 5.58
N TYR A 53 -4.53 11.32 4.49
CA TYR A 53 -3.61 12.46 4.48
C TYR A 53 -4.35 13.80 4.56
N HIS A 54 -5.38 13.98 3.74
CA HIS A 54 -6.10 15.26 3.60
C HIS A 54 -7.36 15.36 4.47
N GLY A 55 -8.04 14.24 4.74
CA GLY A 55 -9.26 14.17 5.55
C GLY A 55 -9.05 13.70 6.99
N GLY A 56 -7.89 13.09 7.28
CA GLY A 56 -7.58 12.54 8.60
C GLY A 56 -8.31 11.22 8.90
N PRO A 57 -8.08 10.63 10.11
CA PRO A 57 -8.59 9.30 10.43
C PRO A 57 -10.11 9.15 10.36
N LYS A 58 -10.86 10.21 10.70
CA LYS A 58 -12.34 10.21 10.64
C LYS A 58 -12.90 10.00 9.24
N VAL A 59 -12.15 10.37 8.20
CA VAL A 59 -12.54 10.19 6.79
C VAL A 59 -11.82 9.00 6.18
N GLY A 60 -10.56 8.77 6.55
CA GLY A 60 -9.76 7.65 6.07
C GLY A 60 -10.31 6.29 6.48
N VAL A 61 -10.80 6.11 7.71
CA VAL A 61 -11.36 4.81 8.16
C VAL A 61 -12.61 4.44 7.36
N PRO A 62 -13.62 5.31 7.18
CA PRO A 62 -14.74 5.02 6.29
C PRO A 62 -14.31 4.78 4.84
N ALA A 63 -13.29 5.49 4.34
CA ALA A 63 -12.74 5.24 3.00
C ALA A 63 -12.15 3.83 2.87
N VAL A 64 -11.44 3.33 3.90
CA VAL A 64 -10.98 1.93 3.93
C VAL A 64 -12.16 0.98 3.80
N LEU A 65 -13.21 1.17 4.61
CA LEU A 65 -14.37 0.27 4.64
C LEU A 65 -15.07 0.21 3.28
N ILE A 66 -15.24 1.36 2.61
CA ILE A 66 -15.85 1.43 1.29
C ILE A 66 -15.00 0.74 0.23
N GLU A 67 -13.69 0.99 0.21
CA GLU A 67 -12.79 0.37 -0.76
C GLU A 67 -12.58 -1.13 -0.51
N ALA A 68 -12.53 -1.54 0.76
CA ALA A 68 -12.54 -2.94 1.19
C ALA A 68 -13.82 -3.64 0.73
N GLY A 69 -14.98 -3.00 0.97
CA GLY A 69 -16.28 -3.50 0.56
C GLY A 69 -16.38 -3.74 -0.94
N LYS A 70 -15.82 -2.87 -1.78
CA LYS A 70 -15.75 -3.09 -3.24
C LYS A 70 -14.91 -4.33 -3.60
N GLY A 71 -13.78 -4.53 -2.92
CA GLY A 71 -12.94 -5.71 -3.10
C GLY A 71 -13.70 -7.01 -2.80
N VAL A 72 -14.35 -7.06 -1.64
CA VAL A 72 -15.19 -8.20 -1.22
C VAL A 72 -16.36 -8.41 -2.18
N ALA A 73 -17.05 -7.33 -2.56
CA ALA A 73 -18.19 -7.40 -3.47
C ALA A 73 -17.82 -7.97 -4.85
N ALA A 74 -16.64 -7.64 -5.39
CA ALA A 74 -16.18 -8.21 -6.66
C ALA A 74 -15.98 -9.73 -6.58
N VAL A 75 -15.44 -10.23 -5.46
CA VAL A 75 -15.28 -11.67 -5.21
C VAL A 75 -16.64 -12.36 -5.06
N LEU A 76 -17.54 -11.78 -4.27
CA LEU A 76 -18.89 -12.34 -4.09
C LEU A 76 -19.69 -12.34 -5.40
N LEU A 77 -19.51 -11.30 -6.23
CA LEU A 77 -20.12 -11.24 -7.56
C LEU A 77 -19.60 -12.37 -8.45
N ALA A 78 -18.29 -12.61 -8.47
CA ALA A 78 -17.72 -13.73 -9.23
C ALA A 78 -18.27 -15.07 -8.75
N ARG A 79 -18.34 -15.30 -7.43
CA ARG A 79 -18.92 -16.52 -6.83
C ARG A 79 -20.38 -16.76 -7.18
N ALA A 80 -21.15 -15.69 -7.41
CA ALA A 80 -22.55 -15.80 -7.77
C ALA A 80 -22.75 -16.39 -9.17
N PHE A 81 -21.81 -16.18 -10.09
CA PHE A 81 -21.87 -16.67 -11.47
C PHE A 81 -20.97 -17.89 -11.74
N PHE A 82 -19.88 -18.01 -10.98
CA PHE A 82 -18.89 -19.08 -11.08
C PHE A 82 -18.75 -19.72 -9.70
N PRO A 83 -19.42 -20.86 -9.46
CA PRO A 83 -19.31 -21.60 -8.21
C PRO A 83 -17.86 -21.99 -7.91
N LEU A 84 -17.53 -22.15 -6.63
CA LEU A 84 -16.18 -22.57 -6.23
C LEU A 84 -15.81 -23.90 -6.88
N SER A 85 -14.76 -23.88 -7.70
CA SER A 85 -14.17 -25.06 -8.32
C SER A 85 -13.36 -25.89 -7.32
N SER A 86 -12.88 -25.28 -6.22
CA SER A 86 -12.09 -25.93 -5.17
C SER A 86 -12.08 -25.13 -3.86
N ALA A 87 -11.56 -25.73 -2.79
CA ALA A 87 -11.48 -25.12 -1.44
C ALA A 87 -10.60 -23.85 -1.38
N GLY A 88 -9.81 -23.56 -2.43
CA GLY A 88 -8.95 -22.38 -2.55
C GLY A 88 -9.55 -21.20 -3.32
N GLY A 89 -10.82 -21.27 -3.76
CA GLY A 89 -11.47 -20.23 -4.57
C GLY A 89 -11.41 -20.51 -6.08
N SER A 90 -11.98 -19.62 -6.90
CA SER A 90 -11.92 -19.71 -8.37
C SER A 90 -11.00 -18.63 -8.97
N GLU A 91 -10.38 -18.95 -10.11
CA GLU A 91 -9.68 -18.01 -10.98
C GLU A 91 -10.56 -16.80 -11.38
N TRP A 92 -11.88 -16.98 -11.51
CA TRP A 92 -12.82 -15.91 -11.83
C TRP A 92 -12.90 -14.83 -10.75
N GLU A 93 -12.65 -15.18 -9.49
CA GLU A 93 -12.57 -14.22 -8.39
C GLU A 93 -11.34 -13.32 -8.54
N LEU A 94 -10.21 -13.88 -8.96
CA LEU A 94 -8.99 -13.12 -9.23
C LEU A 94 -9.12 -12.26 -10.49
N ILE A 95 -9.77 -12.78 -11.53
CA ILE A 95 -10.09 -12.01 -12.76
C ILE A 95 -11.02 -10.84 -12.44
N ALA A 96 -12.03 -11.05 -11.58
CA ALA A 96 -12.89 -9.97 -11.09
C ALA A 96 -12.11 -8.90 -10.32
N LEU A 97 -11.13 -9.30 -9.49
CA LEU A 97 -10.25 -8.35 -8.81
C LEU A 97 -9.34 -7.58 -9.78
N ILE A 98 -8.83 -8.24 -10.82
CA ILE A 98 -8.08 -7.57 -11.90
C ILE A 98 -8.96 -6.50 -12.55
N GLY A 99 -10.19 -6.86 -12.95
CA GLY A 99 -11.15 -5.93 -13.54
C GLY A 99 -11.44 -4.74 -12.63
N LEU A 100 -11.72 -4.99 -11.35
CA LEU A 100 -11.93 -3.97 -10.33
C LEU A 100 -10.73 -3.02 -10.19
N VAL A 101 -9.52 -3.57 -10.12
CA VAL A 101 -8.28 -2.79 -9.98
C VAL A 101 -8.02 -1.96 -11.24
N MET A 102 -8.24 -2.51 -12.43
CA MET A 102 -8.11 -1.77 -13.68
C MET A 102 -9.09 -0.60 -13.77
N GLY A 103 -10.37 -0.81 -13.46
CA GLY A 103 -11.37 0.25 -13.44
C GLY A 103 -11.02 1.34 -12.42
N ARG A 104 -10.52 0.94 -11.25
CA ARG A 104 -10.05 1.86 -10.22
C ARG A 104 -8.83 2.67 -10.64
N PHE A 105 -7.92 2.07 -11.39
CA PHE A 105 -6.74 2.76 -11.89
C PHE A 105 -7.09 3.78 -12.97
N TRP A 106 -7.81 3.37 -14.01
CA TRP A 106 -8.07 4.23 -15.18
C TRP A 106 -9.12 5.30 -14.93
N ALA A 107 -10.24 4.95 -14.29
CA ALA A 107 -11.35 5.89 -14.08
C ALA A 107 -11.41 6.41 -12.64
N GLY A 108 -11.09 5.55 -11.66
CA GLY A 108 -11.12 5.90 -10.24
C GLY A 108 -9.87 6.63 -9.71
N GLN A 109 -8.83 6.82 -10.55
CA GLN A 109 -7.56 7.48 -10.24
C GLN A 109 -6.91 7.01 -8.92
N GLY A 110 -6.96 5.69 -8.65
CA GLY A 110 -6.40 5.11 -7.45
C GLY A 110 -5.72 3.75 -7.68
N ALA A 111 -4.80 3.38 -6.79
CA ALA A 111 -3.96 2.19 -6.92
C ALA A 111 -4.67 0.83 -6.77
N GLY A 112 -5.88 0.79 -6.21
CA GLY A 112 -6.60 -0.47 -6.00
C GLY A 112 -6.02 -1.42 -4.94
N MET A 113 -4.94 -1.05 -4.25
CA MET A 113 -4.28 -1.91 -3.25
C MET A 113 -5.23 -2.37 -2.13
N THR A 114 -6.04 -1.46 -1.57
CA THR A 114 -7.02 -1.81 -0.52
C THR A 114 -8.06 -2.81 -1.06
N ASN A 115 -8.57 -2.57 -2.26
CA ASN A 115 -9.55 -3.44 -2.91
C ASN A 115 -8.96 -4.84 -3.13
N ALA A 116 -7.71 -4.93 -3.61
CA ALA A 116 -7.02 -6.18 -3.81
C ALA A 116 -6.76 -6.93 -2.50
N VAL A 117 -6.29 -6.27 -1.45
CA VAL A 117 -6.01 -6.92 -0.15
C VAL A 117 -7.28 -7.53 0.45
N TRP A 118 -8.37 -6.77 0.51
CA TRP A 118 -9.63 -7.25 1.07
C TRP A 118 -10.34 -8.24 0.13
N GLY A 119 -10.17 -8.09 -1.17
CA GLY A 119 -10.59 -9.07 -2.17
C GLY A 119 -9.89 -10.41 -1.97
N VAL A 120 -8.55 -10.42 -1.90
CA VAL A 120 -7.76 -11.63 -1.65
C VAL A 120 -8.12 -12.26 -0.31
N MET A 121 -8.39 -11.46 0.73
CA MET A 121 -8.88 -11.97 2.02
C MET A 121 -10.24 -12.65 1.92
N ALA A 122 -11.18 -12.13 1.12
CA ALA A 122 -12.46 -12.78 0.86
C ALA A 122 -12.34 -14.01 -0.03
N HIS A 123 -11.40 -13.99 -0.97
CA HIS A 123 -11.07 -15.06 -1.88
C HIS A 123 -10.50 -16.28 -1.14
N ASP A 124 -9.37 -16.10 -0.45
CA ASP A 124 -8.74 -17.11 0.40
C ASP A 124 -8.13 -16.44 1.64
N TRP A 125 -8.83 -16.57 2.77
CA TRP A 125 -8.42 -15.97 4.04
C TRP A 125 -7.13 -16.60 4.60
N VAL A 126 -6.85 -17.87 4.28
CA VAL A 126 -5.63 -18.56 4.71
C VAL A 126 -4.44 -18.01 3.92
N ALA A 127 -4.59 -17.88 2.61
CA ALA A 127 -3.57 -17.25 1.76
C ALA A 127 -3.30 -15.82 2.21
N ALA A 128 -4.34 -15.01 2.45
CA ALA A 128 -4.20 -13.65 2.93
C ALA A 128 -3.49 -13.57 4.30
N ALA A 129 -3.80 -14.46 5.23
CA ALA A 129 -3.12 -14.54 6.53
C ALA A 129 -1.64 -14.90 6.39
N LEU A 130 -1.30 -15.88 5.54
CA LEU A 130 0.09 -16.25 5.26
C LEU A 130 0.87 -15.10 4.63
N VAL A 131 0.28 -14.44 3.62
CA VAL A 131 0.87 -13.26 3.00
C VAL A 131 1.10 -12.16 4.02
N PHE A 132 0.13 -11.90 4.90
CA PHE A 132 0.24 -10.89 5.95
C PHE A 132 1.40 -11.19 6.91
N VAL A 133 1.50 -12.42 7.41
CA VAL A 133 2.55 -12.82 8.35
C VAL A 133 3.93 -12.75 7.70
N LEU A 134 4.11 -13.36 6.51
CA LEU A 134 5.40 -13.38 5.82
C LEU A 134 5.83 -11.99 5.32
N SER A 135 4.86 -11.17 4.89
CA SER A 135 5.12 -9.78 4.52
C SER A 135 5.49 -8.94 5.74
N GLY A 136 4.86 -9.17 6.89
CA GLY A 136 5.20 -8.51 8.15
C GLY A 136 6.65 -8.78 8.56
N ILE A 137 7.07 -10.06 8.47
CA ILE A 137 8.47 -10.46 8.72
C ILE A 137 9.41 -9.86 7.68
N SER A 138 9.02 -9.86 6.40
CA SER A 138 9.84 -9.26 5.34
C SER A 138 10.00 -7.75 5.56
N PHE A 139 8.95 -7.07 6.00
CA PHE A 139 8.99 -5.64 6.28
C PHE A 139 9.93 -5.30 7.44
N THR A 140 10.00 -6.12 8.49
CA THR A 140 10.95 -5.91 9.60
C THR A 140 12.40 -6.10 9.16
N ILE A 141 12.65 -6.97 8.17
CA ILE A 141 14.00 -7.24 7.63
C ILE A 141 14.43 -6.16 6.64
N PHE A 142 13.61 -5.88 5.61
CA PHE A 142 14.03 -5.03 4.50
C PHE A 142 14.01 -3.53 4.85
N ARG A 143 13.27 -3.12 5.90
CA ARG A 143 13.11 -1.72 6.37
C ARG A 143 12.82 -0.66 5.28
N GLN A 144 12.56 -1.10 4.05
CA GLN A 144 12.32 -0.29 2.87
C GLN A 144 10.94 -0.62 2.33
N GLN A 145 10.04 0.35 2.36
CA GLN A 145 8.65 0.19 1.97
C GLN A 145 8.47 -0.32 0.52
N LYS A 146 9.27 0.20 -0.43
CA LYS A 146 9.18 -0.19 -1.85
C LYS A 146 9.60 -1.65 -2.08
N GLN A 147 10.67 -2.09 -1.41
CA GLN A 147 11.12 -3.48 -1.46
C GLN A 147 10.12 -4.39 -0.75
N GLY A 148 9.66 -4.01 0.45
CA GLY A 148 8.66 -4.74 1.21
C GLY A 148 7.38 -4.99 0.40
N ARG A 149 6.83 -3.96 -0.26
CA ARG A 149 5.65 -4.13 -1.12
C ARG A 149 5.89 -5.09 -2.28
N THR A 150 7.06 -5.01 -2.93
CA THR A 150 7.40 -5.91 -4.03
C THR A 150 7.47 -7.35 -3.55
N VAL A 151 8.12 -7.59 -2.41
CA VAL A 151 8.19 -8.91 -1.78
C VAL A 151 6.78 -9.42 -1.43
N SER A 152 5.92 -8.57 -0.85
CA SER A 152 4.53 -8.93 -0.56
C SER A 152 3.73 -9.37 -1.79
N LEU A 153 3.89 -8.68 -2.92
CA LEU A 153 3.20 -9.05 -4.17
C LEU A 153 3.70 -10.39 -4.73
N VAL A 154 5.01 -10.63 -4.67
CA VAL A 154 5.59 -11.92 -5.08
C VAL A 154 5.11 -13.05 -4.17
N LEU A 155 5.12 -12.84 -2.84
CA LEU A 155 4.61 -13.81 -1.87
C LEU A 155 3.12 -14.09 -2.09
N MET A 156 2.32 -13.07 -2.40
CA MET A 156 0.90 -13.22 -2.70
C MET A 156 0.67 -14.12 -3.91
N ALA A 157 1.33 -13.84 -5.04
CA ALA A 157 1.19 -14.66 -6.23
C ALA A 157 1.65 -16.11 -5.99
N LEU A 158 2.78 -16.29 -5.31
CA LEU A 158 3.34 -17.61 -5.00
C LEU A 158 2.41 -18.42 -4.08
N ILE A 159 1.93 -17.82 -2.99
CA ILE A 159 1.04 -18.50 -2.04
C ILE A 159 -0.27 -18.90 -2.70
N LEU A 160 -0.90 -17.99 -3.46
CA LEU A 160 -2.15 -18.28 -4.16
C LEU A 160 -1.97 -19.42 -5.16
N TRP A 161 -0.88 -19.41 -5.94
CA TRP A 161 -0.57 -20.51 -6.84
C TRP A 161 -0.39 -21.84 -6.08
N LEU A 162 0.44 -21.85 -5.03
CA LEU A 162 0.72 -23.08 -4.27
C LEU A 162 -0.50 -23.61 -3.50
N ARG A 163 -1.50 -22.78 -3.21
CA ARG A 163 -2.75 -23.19 -2.56
C ARG A 163 -3.64 -24.03 -3.47
N GLN A 164 -3.46 -23.95 -4.79
CA GLN A 164 -4.23 -24.71 -5.79
C GLN A 164 -3.31 -25.45 -6.76
N PRO A 165 -2.61 -26.49 -6.29
CA PRO A 165 -1.74 -27.28 -7.16
C PRO A 165 -2.57 -27.97 -8.24
N GLY A 166 -2.23 -27.74 -9.51
CA GLY A 166 -2.90 -28.33 -10.68
C GLY A 166 -3.91 -27.40 -11.38
N ASP A 167 -4.23 -26.24 -10.80
CA ASP A 167 -5.03 -25.20 -11.49
C ASP A 167 -4.10 -24.09 -12.01
N GLU A 168 -3.61 -24.28 -13.23
CA GLU A 168 -2.70 -23.33 -13.89
C GLU A 168 -3.39 -21.98 -14.17
N ALA A 169 -4.69 -21.98 -14.46
CA ALA A 169 -5.44 -20.76 -14.75
C ALA A 169 -5.53 -19.87 -13.51
N HIS A 170 -5.79 -20.48 -12.35
CA HIS A 170 -5.75 -19.80 -11.06
C HIS A 170 -4.38 -19.19 -10.76
N GLY A 171 -3.31 -19.97 -10.93
CA GLY A 171 -1.93 -19.50 -10.72
C GLY A 171 -1.56 -18.32 -11.63
N LEU A 172 -1.92 -18.39 -12.92
CA LEU A 172 -1.71 -17.31 -13.88
C LEU A 172 -2.51 -16.05 -13.53
N ALA A 173 -3.77 -16.20 -13.08
CA ALA A 173 -4.57 -15.07 -12.63
C ALA A 173 -3.98 -14.39 -11.39
N ALA A 174 -3.43 -15.17 -10.44
CA ALA A 174 -2.74 -14.64 -9.27
C ALA A 174 -1.49 -13.83 -9.64
N VAL A 175 -0.66 -14.37 -10.55
CA VAL A 175 0.50 -13.67 -11.10
C VAL A 175 0.09 -12.41 -11.86
N GLY A 176 -0.98 -12.49 -12.67
CA GLY A 176 -1.55 -11.36 -13.40
C GLY A 176 -1.99 -10.22 -12.48
N LEU A 177 -2.70 -10.54 -11.39
CA LEU A 177 -3.12 -9.56 -10.38
C LEU A 177 -1.91 -8.91 -9.69
N ALA A 178 -0.94 -9.72 -9.25
CA ALA A 178 0.28 -9.20 -8.60
C ALA A 178 1.10 -8.32 -9.55
N GLY A 179 1.24 -8.74 -10.81
CA GLY A 179 1.93 -7.99 -11.86
C GLY A 179 1.24 -6.67 -12.18
N LEU A 180 -0.09 -6.67 -12.29
CA LEU A 180 -0.89 -5.46 -12.49
C LEU A 180 -0.69 -4.48 -11.34
N LEU A 181 -0.82 -4.93 -10.09
CA LEU A 181 -0.60 -4.08 -8.92
C LEU A 181 0.83 -3.53 -8.89
N TYR A 182 1.83 -4.37 -9.18
CA TYR A 182 3.22 -3.92 -9.26
C TYR A 182 3.41 -2.82 -10.32
N TRP A 183 2.85 -3.02 -11.51
CA TRP A 183 2.92 -2.04 -12.60
C TRP A 183 2.23 -0.72 -12.26
N ILE A 184 0.99 -0.77 -11.78
CA ILE A 184 0.20 0.40 -11.32
C ILE A 184 1.02 1.23 -10.32
N THR A 185 1.71 0.54 -9.43
CA THR A 185 2.46 1.20 -8.38
C THR A 185 3.79 1.82 -8.83
N LYS A 186 4.25 1.55 -10.05
CA LYS A 186 5.31 2.32 -10.72
C LYS A 186 4.76 3.56 -11.42
N GLN A 187 3.50 3.52 -11.82
CA GLN A 187 2.87 4.60 -12.60
C GLN A 187 2.32 5.73 -11.71
N MET A 188 1.89 5.42 -10.48
CA MET A 188 1.33 6.42 -9.57
C MET A 188 2.27 6.84 -8.44
N PRO A 189 2.37 8.15 -8.15
CA PRO A 189 3.02 8.66 -6.95
C PRO A 189 2.26 8.24 -5.68
N ASP A 190 2.99 7.89 -4.64
CA ASP A 190 2.43 7.38 -3.38
C ASP A 190 2.25 8.53 -2.36
N ASP A 191 1.05 8.72 -1.83
CA ASP A 191 0.79 9.75 -0.80
C ASP A 191 1.58 9.48 0.49
N LEU A 192 1.98 8.23 0.71
CA LEU A 192 2.86 7.86 1.83
C LEU A 192 4.21 8.57 1.74
N ASP A 193 4.65 9.02 0.56
CA ASP A 193 5.89 9.77 0.38
C ASP A 193 5.75 11.28 0.73
N LEU A 194 4.51 11.81 0.90
CA LEU A 194 4.28 13.24 1.16
C LEU A 194 4.85 13.71 2.53
N PRO A 195 5.21 14.99 2.71
CA PRO A 195 5.73 15.48 4.00
C PRO A 195 4.73 15.32 5.16
N GLN A 196 5.15 14.77 6.30
CA GLN A 196 4.25 14.53 7.45
C GLN A 196 3.72 15.83 8.08
N GLN A 197 4.45 16.94 7.97
CA GLN A 197 4.02 18.22 8.56
C GLN A 197 2.74 18.78 7.92
N LYS A 198 2.47 18.39 6.68
CA LYS A 198 1.28 18.82 5.93
C LYS A 198 0.10 17.83 6.06
N ALA A 199 0.29 16.69 6.73
CA ALA A 199 -0.77 15.73 6.98
C ALA A 199 -1.75 16.23 8.04
N GLN A 200 -3.03 15.89 7.92
CA GLN A 200 -4.07 16.29 8.88
C GLN A 200 -3.76 15.77 10.30
N LYS A 201 -4.06 16.58 11.33
CA LYS A 201 -3.85 16.24 12.74
C LYS A 201 -4.44 14.86 13.07
N GLY A 202 -3.62 13.98 13.67
CA GLY A 202 -3.98 12.61 14.01
C GLY A 202 -3.55 11.54 12.98
N SER A 203 -3.25 11.94 11.75
CA SER A 203 -2.77 11.02 10.69
C SER A 203 -1.27 10.71 10.79
N SER A 204 -0.50 11.58 11.45
CA SER A 204 0.97 11.49 11.52
C SER A 204 1.51 10.19 12.13
N LYS A 205 0.87 9.64 13.18
CA LYS A 205 1.30 8.35 13.77
C LYS A 205 1.13 7.19 12.80
N MET A 206 0.02 7.17 12.06
CA MET A 206 -0.28 6.16 11.06
C MET A 206 0.74 6.24 9.90
N PHE A 207 1.00 7.45 9.40
CA PHE A 207 2.01 7.66 8.36
C PHE A 207 3.44 7.29 8.80
N LYS A 208 3.79 7.47 10.07
CA LYS A 208 5.08 6.99 10.62
C LYS A 208 5.18 5.47 10.59
N LEU A 209 4.13 4.76 11.02
CA LEU A 209 4.09 3.30 11.01
C LEU A 209 4.26 2.73 9.59
N PHE A 210 3.59 3.31 8.60
CA PHE A 210 3.59 2.80 7.23
C PHE A 210 4.84 3.17 6.40
N ARG A 211 5.57 4.24 6.75
CA ARG A 211 6.75 4.66 5.96
C ARG A 211 7.97 3.78 6.19
N GLY A 212 8.05 3.09 7.34
CA GLY A 212 9.28 2.44 7.79
C GLY A 212 10.33 3.52 8.11
N ASP A 213 10.88 3.51 9.31
CA ASP A 213 11.77 4.57 9.78
C ASP A 213 13.00 4.75 8.87
N ARG A 214 12.95 5.72 7.94
CA ARG A 214 14.12 6.55 7.62
C ARG A 214 14.12 7.69 8.63
N ALA A 215 14.35 7.35 9.89
CA ALA A 215 14.36 8.32 10.97
C ALA A 215 15.69 9.10 10.91
N LEU A 216 15.87 9.94 9.90
CA LEU A 216 16.90 10.97 9.93
C LEU A 216 16.54 11.95 11.04
N ILE A 217 17.33 11.95 12.11
CA ILE A 217 17.06 12.77 13.29
C ILE A 217 17.79 14.11 13.11
N PRO A 218 17.09 15.25 13.07
CA PRO A 218 17.75 16.54 12.90
C PRO A 218 18.59 16.90 14.13
N LEU A 219 19.75 17.51 13.91
CA LEU A 219 20.64 18.02 14.97
C LEU A 219 20.06 19.23 15.74
N THR A 220 18.87 19.71 15.39
CA THR A 220 18.24 20.88 16.02
C THR A 220 17.53 20.58 17.33
N LYS A 221 17.46 19.31 17.73
CA LYS A 221 16.86 18.86 18.99
C LYS A 221 17.90 18.17 19.85
N PRO A 222 17.85 18.30 21.19
CA PRO A 222 18.72 17.53 22.07
C PRO A 222 18.52 16.03 21.82
N LEU A 223 19.62 15.32 21.61
CA LEU A 223 19.62 13.89 21.26
C LEU A 223 20.21 13.05 22.39
N ASP A 224 19.65 11.86 22.57
CA ASP A 224 20.08 10.90 23.58
C ASP A 224 21.35 10.15 23.10
N PRO A 225 22.48 10.25 23.82
CA PRO A 225 23.73 9.58 23.46
C PRO A 225 23.58 8.06 23.29
N SER A 226 22.68 7.44 24.04
CA SER A 226 22.44 5.99 23.98
C SER A 226 21.79 5.53 22.67
N LYS A 227 21.14 6.45 21.93
CA LYS A 227 20.40 6.16 20.71
C LYS A 227 21.12 6.56 19.43
N VAL A 228 21.91 7.64 19.48
CA VAL A 228 22.56 8.23 18.30
C VAL A 228 24.09 8.24 18.38
N GLY A 229 24.66 7.78 19.50
CA GLY A 229 26.07 7.86 19.79
C GLY A 229 26.48 9.23 20.36
N ASN A 230 27.57 9.23 21.13
CA ASN A 230 28.06 10.41 21.85
C ASN A 230 28.34 11.60 20.91
N LYS A 231 28.89 11.36 19.73
CA LYS A 231 29.26 12.42 18.78
C LYS A 231 28.04 13.21 18.28
N ALA A 232 26.99 12.50 17.89
CA ALA A 232 25.76 13.13 17.42
C ALA A 232 25.03 13.89 18.54
N ALA A 233 25.01 13.33 19.75
CA ALA A 233 24.44 13.99 20.92
C ALA A 233 25.19 15.26 21.30
N SER A 234 26.53 15.23 21.28
CA SER A 234 27.35 16.42 21.54
C SER A 234 27.12 17.52 20.49
N LEU A 235 27.07 17.17 19.20
CA LEU A 235 26.80 18.14 18.13
C LEU A 235 25.42 18.79 18.26
N ALA A 236 24.40 18.01 18.66
CA ALA A 236 23.06 18.54 18.91
C ALA A 236 23.03 19.50 20.12
N THR A 237 23.73 19.16 21.19
CA THR A 237 23.85 20.01 22.39
C THR A 237 24.58 21.31 22.08
N LEU A 238 25.72 21.24 21.38
CA LEU A 238 26.47 22.43 20.96
C LEU A 238 25.61 23.35 20.08
N LYS A 239 24.84 22.77 19.15
CA LYS A 239 23.93 23.54 18.30
C LYS A 239 22.81 24.21 19.11
N SER A 240 22.23 23.50 20.10
CA SER A 240 21.20 24.08 20.98
C SER A 240 21.71 25.22 21.86
N GLN A 241 23.02 25.23 22.14
CA GLN A 241 23.70 26.28 22.90
C GLN A 241 24.12 27.48 22.04
N GLY A 242 23.78 27.48 20.74
CA GLY A 242 24.05 28.60 19.84
C GLY A 242 25.44 28.57 19.18
N TYR A 243 26.21 27.48 19.36
CA TYR A 243 27.46 27.31 18.61
C TYR A 243 27.18 27.11 17.12
N PRO A 244 28.07 27.58 16.22
CA PRO A 244 27.91 27.50 14.76
C PRO A 244 28.13 26.08 14.23
N VAL A 245 27.26 25.16 14.63
CA VAL A 245 27.23 23.79 14.10
C VAL A 245 26.43 23.79 12.80
N PRO A 246 26.95 23.25 11.68
CA PRO A 246 26.23 23.13 10.43
C PRO A 246 24.85 22.47 10.59
N ALA A 247 23.89 22.85 9.74
CA ALA A 247 22.62 22.12 9.68
C ALA A 247 22.89 20.71 9.17
N GLY A 248 22.35 19.70 9.86
CA GLY A 248 22.63 18.31 9.53
C GLY A 248 21.67 17.35 10.22
N TRP A 249 21.77 16.10 9.81
CA TRP A 249 20.94 14.99 10.25
C TRP A 249 21.81 13.86 10.77
N VAL A 250 21.27 13.09 11.69
CA VAL A 250 21.90 11.91 12.25
C VAL A 250 21.18 10.69 11.73
N LEU A 251 21.98 9.76 11.23
CA LEU A 251 21.55 8.44 10.84
C LEU A 251 21.63 7.52 12.08
N PRO A 252 20.52 6.91 12.53
CA PRO A 252 20.55 6.01 13.67
C PRO A 252 21.30 4.71 13.34
N PRO A 253 21.89 4.05 14.35
CA PRO A 253 22.61 2.80 14.16
C PRO A 253 21.69 1.72 13.55
N GLY A 254 22.14 1.10 12.46
CA GLY A 254 21.40 0.08 11.70
C GLY A 254 20.79 0.56 10.38
N ASP A 255 20.82 1.87 10.09
CA ASP A 255 20.34 2.45 8.82
C ASP A 255 21.49 2.77 7.85
N ASP A 256 22.68 2.19 8.03
CA ASP A 256 23.88 2.48 7.24
C ASP A 256 23.65 2.27 5.73
N PRO A 257 23.66 3.33 4.91
CA PRO A 257 23.79 3.16 3.47
C PRO A 257 25.22 2.68 3.23
N ARG A 258 25.38 1.39 2.93
CA ARG A 258 26.63 0.83 2.39
C ARG A 258 26.98 1.61 1.11
N GLY A 259 27.74 2.68 1.23
CA GLY A 259 28.04 3.58 0.10
C GLY A 259 28.62 4.95 0.45
N PHE A 260 28.46 5.48 1.66
CA PHE A 260 29.04 6.80 2.02
C PHE A 260 30.44 6.73 2.66
N GLY A 261 31.27 5.80 2.19
CA GLY A 261 32.54 5.45 2.83
C GLY A 261 33.75 5.50 1.91
N GLN A 262 33.82 6.36 0.89
CA GLN A 262 35.06 6.63 0.14
C GLN A 262 35.09 8.06 -0.41
N SER A 263 35.21 9.07 0.45
CA SER A 263 36.00 10.28 0.14
C SER A 263 36.09 11.14 1.40
N GLY A 264 37.31 11.47 1.79
CA GLY A 264 37.56 12.38 2.91
C GLY A 264 38.55 11.86 3.95
N THR A 265 39.67 11.29 3.53
CA THR A 265 40.89 11.32 4.36
C THR A 265 41.33 12.78 4.49
N ALA A 266 40.88 13.48 5.52
CA ALA A 266 41.56 14.66 6.02
C ALA A 266 42.60 14.18 7.04
N ARG A 267 43.86 14.15 6.59
CA ARG A 267 45.03 14.07 7.48
C ARG A 267 45.08 15.38 8.29
N CYS A 268 45.21 15.26 9.59
CA CYS A 268 46.04 16.18 10.40
C CYS A 268 47.24 15.36 10.86
#